data_AF-A0A7X5V5J6-F1
#
_entry.id   AF-A0A7X5V5J6-F1
#
_cell.length_a   1.000
_cell.length_b   1.000
_cell.length_c   1.000
_cell.angle_alpha   90.00
_cell.angle_beta   90.00
_cell.angle_gamma   90.00
#
_symmetry.space_group_name_H-M   'P 1'
#
loop_
_entity.id
_entity.type
_entity.pdbx_description
1 polymer ?
#
loop_
_entity_poly.entity_id
_entity_poly.type
_entity_poly.pdbx_seq_one_letter_code
_entity_poly.pdbx_strand_id
1 'polypeptide(L)'
;MIHGSERWTPIVAYFRTELVPDDDELLAVGRALARFAGENGFILTELFAEDSTTELSAFAEFVRAASGPEITSVLLPSLLHIAGSFSYRDFRSIFEAATGARVMLLDSQARDTSSFAGTVTR
;
A
#
# COMPACT_ATOMS: atom_id res chain seq x y z
N MET A 1 -14.18 -34.53 3.69
CA MET A 1 -13.44 -33.55 2.86
C MET A 1 -13.59 -32.20 3.54
N ILE A 2 -12.58 -31.77 4.28
CA ILE A 2 -12.58 -30.50 5.01
C ILE A 2 -12.09 -29.44 4.02
N HIS A 3 -12.91 -28.41 3.79
CA HIS A 3 -12.58 -27.23 2.99
C HIS A 3 -11.20 -26.72 3.38
N GLY A 4 -10.30 -26.54 2.40
CA GLY A 4 -9.05 -25.84 2.62
C GLY A 4 -9.36 -24.46 3.16
N SER A 5 -8.95 -24.20 4.41
CA SER A 5 -9.02 -22.86 5.00
C SER A 5 -8.30 -21.92 4.04
N GLU A 6 -9.03 -20.98 3.47
CA GLU A 6 -8.47 -19.88 2.68
C GLU A 6 -7.46 -19.17 3.60
N ARG A 7 -6.17 -19.47 3.41
CA ARG A 7 -5.12 -18.91 4.25
C ARG A 7 -4.85 -17.51 3.72
N TRP A 8 -5.54 -16.56 4.33
CA TRP A 8 -5.25 -15.14 4.14
C TRP A 8 -3.78 -14.87 4.45
N THR A 9 -3.09 -14.23 3.51
CA THR A 9 -1.70 -13.84 3.71
C THR A 9 -1.66 -12.49 4.41
N PRO A 10 -0.94 -12.33 5.53
CA PRO A 10 -0.88 -11.05 6.22
C PRO A 10 -0.13 -10.02 5.36
N ILE A 11 -0.65 -8.79 5.34
CA ILE A 11 -0.05 -7.62 4.70
C ILE A 11 -0.12 -6.45 5.66
N VAL A 12 0.91 -5.60 5.65
CA VAL A 12 0.91 -4.32 6.36
C VAL A 12 0.90 -3.18 5.35
N ALA A 13 0.27 -2.07 5.73
CA ALA A 13 0.19 -0.90 4.87
C ALA A 13 0.77 0.35 5.52
N TYR A 14 1.25 1.28 4.69
CA TYR A 14 1.79 2.55 5.16
C TYR A 14 1.36 3.71 4.27
N PHE A 15 1.09 4.87 4.87
CA PHE A 15 0.87 6.11 4.14
C PHE A 15 1.19 7.35 5.00
N ARG A 16 1.55 8.45 4.33
CA ARG A 16 1.72 9.78 4.96
C ARG A 16 0.40 10.54 4.96
N THR A 17 0.01 11.07 6.11
CA THR A 17 -1.25 11.81 6.30
C THR A 17 -1.22 13.17 5.63
N GLU A 18 -0.06 13.84 5.57
CA GLU A 18 0.09 15.17 4.93
C GLU A 18 -0.18 15.18 3.42
N LEU A 19 -0.15 14.00 2.77
CA LEU A 19 -0.47 13.85 1.35
C LEU A 19 -1.95 13.60 1.12
N VAL A 20 -2.74 13.58 2.19
CA VAL A 20 -4.18 13.37 2.18
C VAL A 20 -4.85 14.69 2.63
N PRO A 21 -5.79 15.24 1.87
CA PRO A 21 -6.33 16.59 2.06
C PRO A 21 -7.09 16.80 3.37
N ASP A 22 -7.83 15.79 3.82
CA ASP A 22 -8.72 15.87 4.98
C ASP A 22 -8.97 14.50 5.63
N ASP A 23 -9.62 14.52 6.79
CA ASP A 23 -9.92 13.34 7.61
C ASP A 23 -10.85 12.33 6.91
N ASP A 24 -11.77 12.80 6.07
CA ASP A 24 -12.68 11.92 5.33
C ASP A 24 -11.90 11.14 4.26
N GLU A 25 -10.97 11.80 3.58
CA GLU A 25 -10.04 11.17 2.65
C GLU A 25 -9.03 10.25 3.36
N LEU A 26 -8.58 10.56 4.59
CA LEU A 26 -7.74 9.66 5.39
C LEU A 26 -8.45 8.33 5.65
N LEU A 27 -9.72 8.40 6.06
CA LEU A 27 -10.55 7.21 6.25
C LEU A 27 -10.81 6.48 4.92
N ALA A 28 -10.97 7.22 3.81
CA ALA A 28 -11.16 6.63 2.50
C ALA A 28 -9.93 5.85 2.02
N VAL A 29 -8.71 6.38 2.23
CA VAL A 29 -7.45 5.70 1.93
C VAL A 29 -7.33 4.41 2.73
N GLY A 30 -7.59 4.45 4.04
CA GLY A 30 -7.57 3.24 4.88
C GLY A 30 -8.54 2.16 4.40
N ARG A 31 -9.78 2.55 4.06
CA ARG A 31 -10.78 1.63 3.48
C ARG A 31 -10.34 1.06 2.13
N ALA A 32 -9.76 1.90 1.27
CA ALA A 32 -9.29 1.47 -0.05
C ALA A 32 -8.15 0.45 0.07
N LEU A 33 -7.20 0.66 0.98
CA LEU A 33 -6.10 -0.26 1.27
C LEU A 33 -6.62 -1.61 1.80
N ALA A 34 -7.54 -1.58 2.77
CA ALA A 34 -8.15 -2.80 3.32
C ALA A 34 -8.94 -3.57 2.26
N ARG A 35 -9.71 -2.86 1.42
CA ARG A 35 -10.45 -3.45 0.31
C ARG A 35 -9.52 -4.09 -0.72
N PHE A 36 -8.47 -3.38 -1.14
CA PHE A 36 -7.49 -3.89 -2.10
C PHE A 36 -6.79 -5.14 -1.57
N ALA A 37 -6.39 -5.15 -0.28
CA ALA A 37 -5.83 -6.32 0.36
C ALA A 37 -6.80 -7.51 0.29
N GLY A 38 -8.06 -7.29 0.69
CA GLY A 38 -9.12 -8.29 0.67
C GLY A 38 -9.36 -8.89 -0.72
N GLU A 39 -9.47 -8.04 -1.75
CA GLU A 39 -9.66 -8.44 -3.14
C GLU A 39 -8.49 -9.26 -3.72
N ASN A 40 -7.30 -9.15 -3.11
CA ASN A 40 -6.08 -9.85 -3.54
C ASN A 40 -5.69 -11.02 -2.61
N GLY A 41 -6.58 -11.48 -1.72
CA GLY A 41 -6.33 -12.62 -0.84
C GLY A 41 -5.42 -12.33 0.36
N PHE A 42 -5.27 -11.04 0.70
CA PHE A 42 -4.51 -10.59 1.86
C PHE A 42 -5.42 -10.13 3.00
N ILE A 43 -4.95 -10.34 4.24
CA ILE A 43 -5.54 -9.72 5.43
C ILE A 43 -4.66 -8.56 5.87
N LEU A 44 -5.20 -7.35 5.81
CA LEU A 44 -4.49 -6.17 6.31
C LEU A 44 -4.41 -6.24 7.84
N THR A 45 -3.24 -6.54 8.38
CA THR A 45 -3.03 -6.75 9.82
C THR A 45 -2.75 -5.44 10.55
N GLU A 46 -1.99 -4.55 9.92
CA GLU A 46 -1.60 -3.26 10.50
C GLU A 46 -1.56 -2.17 9.42
N LEU A 47 -1.97 -0.96 9.81
CA LEU A 47 -1.96 0.25 8.99
C LEU A 47 -1.16 1.33 9.71
N PHE A 48 -0.04 1.72 9.15
CA PHE A 48 0.86 2.74 9.68
C PHE A 48 0.58 4.07 8.99
N ALA A 49 0.11 5.06 9.75
CA ALA A 49 -0.12 6.42 9.27
C ALA A 49 0.95 7.34 9.85
N GLU A 50 1.74 7.97 8.98
CA GLU A 50 2.80 8.89 9.40
C GLU A 50 2.32 10.34 9.26
N ASP A 51 2.42 11.10 10.34
CA ASP A 51 2.22 12.54 10.38
C ASP A 51 3.59 13.23 10.38
N SER A 52 3.78 14.27 9.56
CA SER A 52 5.04 15.02 9.48
C SER A 52 5.36 15.86 10.71
N THR A 53 4.40 16.01 11.62
CA THR A 53 4.62 16.63 12.93
C THR A 53 5.32 15.71 13.93
N THR A 54 5.33 14.40 13.66
CA THR A 54 6.03 13.40 14.47
C THR A 54 7.33 12.96 13.80
N GLU A 55 8.37 12.76 14.60
CA GLU A 55 9.60 12.08 14.16
C GLU A 55 9.21 10.71 13.57
N LEU A 56 9.78 10.32 12.42
CA LEU A 56 9.44 9.18 11.53
C LEU A 56 9.22 7.82 12.26
N SER A 57 8.17 7.74 13.05
CA SER A 57 7.95 6.70 14.04
C SER A 57 7.13 5.59 13.42
N ALA A 58 6.05 5.93 12.73
CA ALA A 58 5.21 4.97 12.02
C ALA A 58 5.97 4.31 10.86
N PHE A 59 6.85 5.04 10.17
CA PHE A 59 7.69 4.48 9.10
C PHE A 59 8.70 3.46 9.63
N ALA A 60 9.37 3.76 10.75
CA ALA A 60 10.30 2.82 11.36
C ALA A 60 9.58 1.54 11.84
N GLU A 61 8.39 1.68 12.43
CA GLU A 61 7.57 0.54 12.83
C GLU A 61 7.05 -0.26 11.64
N PHE A 62 6.66 0.41 10.56
CA PHE A 62 6.31 -0.22 9.30
C PHE A 62 7.46 -1.06 8.74
N VAL A 63 8.69 -0.53 8.70
CA VAL A 63 9.87 -1.28 8.25
C VAL A 63 10.13 -2.50 9.14
N ARG A 64 9.97 -2.35 10.47
CA ARG A 64 10.11 -3.45 11.44
C ARG A 64 9.06 -4.54 11.20
N ALA A 65 7.80 -4.16 10.99
CA ALA A 65 6.72 -5.09 10.69
C ALA A 65 6.93 -5.78 9.35
N ALA A 66 7.33 -5.03 8.32
CA ALA A 66 7.62 -5.55 6.97
C ALA A 66 8.78 -6.56 6.94
N SER A 67 9.73 -6.44 7.86
CA SER A 67 10.85 -7.39 8.02
C SER A 67 10.44 -8.67 8.76
N GLY A 68 9.18 -8.78 9.20
CA GLY A 68 8.66 -9.97 9.88
C GLY A 68 8.55 -11.16 8.93
N PRO A 69 8.85 -12.40 9.38
CA PRO A 69 8.91 -13.58 8.50
C PRO A 69 7.55 -13.98 7.89
N GLU A 70 6.45 -13.47 8.43
CA GLU A 70 5.09 -13.74 7.94
C GLU A 70 4.66 -12.72 6.87
N ILE A 71 5.31 -11.56 6.80
CA ILE A 71 4.97 -10.48 5.88
C ILE A 71 5.76 -10.64 4.59
N THR A 72 5.07 -11.06 3.53
CA THR A 72 5.69 -11.26 2.20
C THR A 72 5.40 -10.11 1.23
N SER A 73 4.45 -9.25 1.59
CA SER A 73 4.03 -8.08 0.82
C SER A 73 3.75 -6.92 1.76
N VAL A 74 3.89 -5.70 1.27
CA VAL A 74 3.43 -4.47 1.91
C VAL A 74 2.59 -3.66 0.92
N LEU A 75 1.70 -2.82 1.44
CA LEU A 75 0.80 -2.02 0.61
C LEU A 75 0.98 -0.53 0.84
N LEU A 76 1.09 0.23 -0.25
CA LEU A 76 1.14 1.69 -0.25
C LEU A 76 0.06 2.25 -1.18
N PRO A 77 -0.50 3.44 -0.91
CA PRO A 77 -1.37 4.10 -1.88
C PRO A 77 -0.60 4.44 -3.16
N SER A 78 0.60 5.02 -3.00
CA SER A 78 1.53 5.35 -4.08
C SER A 78 2.96 5.49 -3.51
N LEU A 79 3.97 5.50 -4.39
CA LEU A 79 5.36 5.76 -3.98
C LEU A 79 5.58 7.18 -3.44
N LEU A 80 4.65 8.12 -3.68
CA LEU A 80 4.72 9.47 -3.12
C LEU A 80 4.65 9.47 -1.60
N HIS A 81 3.95 8.50 -1.00
CA HIS A 81 3.88 8.39 0.46
C HIS A 81 5.23 8.00 1.08
N ILE A 82 6.24 7.65 0.29
CA ILE A 82 7.60 7.39 0.79
C ILE A 82 8.57 8.53 0.43
N ALA A 83 8.09 9.56 -0.27
CA ALA A 83 8.90 10.70 -0.67
C ALA A 83 9.33 11.47 0.58
N GLY A 84 10.64 11.44 0.86
CA GLY A 84 11.24 12.13 2.00
C GLY A 84 12.74 11.91 2.10
N SER A 85 13.27 10.77 1.59
CA SER A 85 14.70 10.47 1.72
C SER A 85 15.38 9.77 0.53
N PHE A 86 14.66 9.26 -0.46
CA PHE A 86 15.23 8.49 -1.58
C PHE A 86 14.56 8.82 -2.92
N SER A 87 15.26 8.55 -4.03
CA SER A 87 14.62 8.56 -5.35
C SER A 87 13.55 7.44 -5.39
N TYR A 88 12.39 7.72 -5.98
CA TYR A 88 11.25 6.78 -6.05
C TYR A 88 11.60 5.40 -6.61
N ARG A 89 12.55 5.35 -7.56
CA ARG A 89 12.98 4.10 -8.21
C ARG A 89 13.87 3.26 -7.31
N ASP A 90 14.67 3.92 -6.48
CA ASP A 90 15.60 3.22 -5.59
C ASP A 90 14.89 2.72 -4.35
N PHE A 91 13.88 3.46 -3.85
CA PHE A 91 13.15 3.05 -2.64
C PHE A 91 12.59 1.63 -2.77
N ARG A 92 11.82 1.33 -3.84
CA ARG A 92 11.21 0.01 -3.99
C ARG A 92 12.27 -1.09 -3.97
N SER A 93 13.31 -0.95 -4.78
CA SER A 93 14.37 -1.95 -4.88
C SER A 93 15.11 -2.13 -3.55
N ILE A 94 15.45 -1.03 -2.87
CA ILE A 94 16.15 -1.05 -1.58
C ILE A 94 15.27 -1.66 -0.50
N PHE A 95 13.99 -1.26 -0.43
CA PHE A 95 13.05 -1.75 0.57
C PHE A 95 12.77 -3.24 0.40
N GLU A 96 12.47 -3.69 -0.83
CA GLU A 96 12.23 -5.10 -1.12
C GLU A 96 13.48 -5.95 -0.82
N ALA A 97 14.67 -5.43 -1.14
CA ALA A 97 15.93 -6.10 -0.81
C ALA A 97 16.23 -6.16 0.70
N ALA A 98 15.89 -5.10 1.45
CA ALA A 98 16.16 -5.01 2.87
C ALA A 98 15.18 -5.81 3.73
N THR A 99 13.90 -5.83 3.35
CA THR A 99 12.82 -6.45 4.14
C THR A 99 12.45 -7.84 3.64
N GLY A 100 12.72 -8.16 2.37
CA GLY A 100 12.22 -9.37 1.70
C GLY A 100 10.74 -9.30 1.31
N ALA A 101 10.02 -8.24 1.70
CA ALA A 101 8.61 -8.05 1.37
C ALA A 101 8.46 -7.30 0.04
N ARG A 102 7.50 -7.72 -0.80
CA ARG A 102 7.18 -7.07 -2.07
C ARG A 102 6.33 -5.83 -1.86
N VAL A 103 6.64 -4.74 -2.55
CA VAL A 103 5.82 -3.52 -2.50
C VAL A 103 4.66 -3.64 -3.49
N MET A 104 3.44 -3.51 -2.98
CA MET A 104 2.21 -3.39 -3.74
C MET A 104 1.71 -1.94 -3.70
N LEU A 105 1.15 -1.47 -4.81
CA LEU A 105 0.61 -0.12 -4.94
C LEU A 105 -0.88 -0.19 -5.26
N LEU A 106 -1.68 0.61 -4.57
CA LEU A 106 -3.11 0.75 -4.84
C LEU A 106 -3.36 1.25 -6.28
N ASP A 107 -2.48 2.12 -6.79
CA ASP A 107 -2.61 2.78 -8.11
C ASP A 107 -2.12 1.93 -9.30
N SER A 108 -2.14 0.60 -9.20
CA SER A 108 -1.72 -0.29 -10.29
C SER A 108 -2.82 -0.57 -11.33
N GLN A 109 -3.99 0.08 -11.26
CA GLN A 109 -5.13 -0.11 -12.18
C GLN A 109 -5.84 1.18 -12.69
N ALA A 110 -5.35 2.41 -12.46
CA ALA A 110 -5.96 3.62 -13.03
C ALA A 110 -5.35 4.10 -14.37
N ARG A 111 -4.61 3.23 -15.08
CA ARG A 111 -4.08 3.53 -16.43
C ARG A 111 -4.52 2.57 -17.53
N ASP A 112 -5.64 1.89 -17.33
CA ASP A 112 -6.33 1.19 -18.42
C ASP A 112 -7.70 1.83 -18.70
N THR A 113 -7.66 3.10 -19.12
CA THR A 113 -8.78 3.75 -19.84
C THR A 113 -8.45 3.93 -21.32
N SER A 114 -7.61 3.07 -21.87
CA SER A 114 -7.37 2.92 -23.31
C SER A 114 -8.32 1.88 -23.91
N SER A 115 -9.64 2.05 -23.74
CA SER A 115 -10.63 1.51 -24.69
C SER A 115 -12.02 2.09 -24.45
N PHE A 116 -12.22 3.36 -24.83
CA PHE A 116 -13.55 3.82 -25.26
C PHE A 116 -13.39 4.64 -26.53
N ALA A 117 -13.02 3.95 -27.61
CA ALA A 117 -13.25 4.43 -28.97
C ALA A 117 -14.75 4.37 -29.26
N GLY A 118 -15.48 5.36 -28.77
CA GLY A 118 -16.85 5.64 -29.18
C GLY A 118 -16.85 6.84 -30.12
N THR A 119 -16.78 6.58 -31.42
CA THR A 119 -17.06 7.57 -32.46
C THR A 119 -18.45 8.15 -32.24
N VAL A 120 -18.53 9.44 -31.90
CA VAL A 120 -19.78 10.20 -32.02
C VAL A 120 -19.70 11.00 -33.31
N THR A 121 -20.26 10.44 -34.38
CA THR A 121 -20.68 11.21 -35.53
C THR A 121 -22.04 11.82 -35.22
N ARG A 122 -22.17 13.13 -35.39
CA ARG A 122 -23.45 13.75 -35.71
C ARG A 122 -23.25 14.88 -36.70
#